data_AF-A0AAU9ITI8-F1
#
_entry.id   AF-A0AAU9ITI8-F1
#
_cell.length_a   1.000
_cell.length_b   1.000
_cell.length_c   1.000
_cell.angle_alpha   90.00
_cell.angle_beta   90.00
_cell.angle_gamma   90.00
#
_symmetry.space_group_name_H-M   'P 1'
#
loop_
_entity.id
_entity.type
_entity.pdbx_description
1 polymer ?
#
loop_
_entity_poly.entity_id
_entity_poly.type
_entity_poly.pdbx_seq_one_letter_code
_entity_poly.pdbx_strand_id
1 'polypeptide(L)' 'MSDQASDQSEEERKILLGKEKYVSVSKFKGKKLIDIREYYYKDGDLKPGRKGIALTVEQWRELKNHISDIDNLIALDD' A
#
# COMPACT_ATOMS: atom_id res chain seq x y z
N MET A 1 -2.13 -30.58 16.30
CA MET A 1 -1.76 -29.17 16.53
C MET A 1 -1.21 -28.60 15.24
N SER A 2 -2.07 -27.99 14.46
CA SER A 2 -1.70 -27.12 13.34
C SER A 2 -2.96 -26.32 13.03
N ASP A 3 -3.15 -25.24 13.78
CA ASP A 3 -4.21 -24.27 13.57
C ASP A 3 -3.99 -23.61 12.19
N GLN A 4 -4.63 -24.18 11.17
CA GLN A 4 -4.89 -23.46 9.93
C GLN A 4 -6.08 -22.54 10.18
N ALA A 5 -5.80 -21.38 10.78
CA ALA A 5 -6.68 -20.23 10.64
C ALA A 5 -6.34 -19.57 9.29
N SER A 6 -6.93 -20.06 8.20
CA SER A 6 -7.05 -19.27 6.98
C SER A 6 -8.14 -18.22 7.23
N ASP A 7 -7.72 -17.10 7.80
CA ASP A 7 -8.54 -15.91 8.03
C ASP A 7 -8.88 -15.28 6.68
N GLN A 8 -10.05 -15.63 6.14
CA GLN A 8 -10.65 -14.91 5.03
C GLN A 8 -11.49 -13.75 5.58
N SER A 9 -11.21 -12.55 5.06
CA SER A 9 -12.07 -11.36 5.02
C SER A 9 -11.96 -10.32 6.15
N GLU A 10 -10.76 -9.93 6.56
CA GLU A 10 -10.50 -8.48 6.56
C GLU A 10 -10.21 -8.10 5.11
N GLU A 11 -11.25 -7.73 4.37
CA GLU A 11 -11.11 -7.17 3.04
C GLU A 11 -10.28 -5.88 3.17
N GLU A 12 -8.96 -6.04 3.04
CA GLU A 12 -7.98 -4.97 3.14
C GLU A 12 -8.42 -3.90 2.15
N ARG A 13 -8.98 -2.80 2.65
CA ARG A 13 -9.55 -1.76 1.79
C ARG A 13 -8.41 -1.17 0.96
N LYS A 14 -8.37 -1.54 -0.31
CA LYS A 14 -7.41 -1.05 -1.30
C LYS A 14 -8.00 0.18 -1.99
N ILE A 15 -7.24 1.26 -2.00
CA ILE A 15 -7.56 2.49 -2.72
C ILE A 15 -6.78 2.46 -4.04
N LEU A 16 -7.47 2.43 -5.17
CA LEU A 16 -6.84 2.41 -6.50
C LEU A 16 -6.21 3.77 -6.83
N LEU A 17 -4.92 3.78 -7.17
CA LEU A 17 -4.19 4.94 -7.69
C LEU A 17 -4.15 4.97 -9.24
N GLY A 18 -4.52 3.85 -9.88
CA GLY A 18 -4.49 3.66 -11.33
C GLY A 18 -3.40 2.69 -11.78
N LYS A 19 -3.54 2.12 -13.00
CA LYS A 19 -2.60 1.12 -13.58
C LYS A 19 -2.20 0.02 -12.57
N GLU A 20 -3.21 -0.57 -11.94
CA GLU A 20 -3.09 -1.67 -10.96
C GLU A 20 -2.23 -1.32 -9.72
N LYS A 21 -2.07 -0.04 -9.40
CA LYS A 21 -1.41 0.42 -8.18
C LYS A 21 -2.43 0.75 -7.12
N TYR A 22 -2.22 0.28 -5.90
CA TYR A 22 -3.14 0.47 -4.80
C TYR A 22 -2.40 0.98 -3.56
N VAL A 23 -3.13 1.71 -2.73
CA VAL A 23 -2.77 1.99 -1.34
C VAL A 23 -3.63 1.13 -0.43
N SER A 24 -3.05 0.43 0.52
CA SER A 24 -3.78 -0.33 1.54
C SER A 24 -3.21 -0.11 2.93
N VAL A 25 -3.99 -0.45 3.95
CA VAL A 25 -3.54 -0.42 5.34
C VAL A 25 -3.61 -1.84 5.89
N SER A 26 -2.46 -2.42 6.21
CA SER A 26 -2.34 -3.76 6.80
C SER A 26 -1.77 -3.72 8.21
N LYS A 27 -1.86 -4.86 8.90
CA LYS A 27 -1.19 -5.08 10.18
C LYS A 27 -0.24 -6.28 10.06
N PHE A 28 1.05 -6.04 10.24
CA PHE A 28 2.07 -7.10 10.24
C PHE A 28 2.77 -7.14 11.59
N LYS A 29 2.71 -8.29 12.27
CA LYS A 29 3.32 -8.50 13.60
C LYS A 29 2.99 -7.38 14.60
N GLY A 30 1.73 -6.99 14.65
CA GLY A 30 1.25 -5.94 15.56
C GLY A 30 1.46 -4.50 15.06
N LYS A 31 2.25 -4.28 14.01
CA LYS A 31 2.52 -2.94 13.47
C LYS A 31 1.61 -2.63 12.29
N LYS A 32 1.02 -1.43 12.28
CA LYS A 32 0.24 -0.91 11.16
C LYS A 32 1.21 -0.43 10.07
N LEU A 33 0.96 -0.84 8.83
CA LEU A 33 1.72 -0.45 7.66
C LEU A 33 0.77 0.13 6.61
N ILE A 34 1.25 1.13 5.89
CA ILE A 34 0.58 1.71 4.72
C ILE A 34 1.34 1.20 3.50
N ASP A 35 0.76 0.29 2.73
CA ASP A 35 1.41 -0.31 1.57
C ASP A 35 0.97 0.41 0.30
N ILE A 36 1.93 0.87 -0.50
CA ILE A 36 1.72 1.47 -1.81
C ILE A 36 2.39 0.55 -2.84
N ARG A 37 1.61 -0.17 -3.64
CA ARG A 37 2.12 -1.32 -4.41
C ARG A 37 1.43 -1.54 -5.74
N GLU A 38 2.22 -1.96 -6.73
CA GLU A 38 1.74 -2.49 -8.01
C GLU A 38 1.31 -3.94 -7.82
N TYR A 39 0.10 -4.27 -8.23
CA TYR A 39 -0.44 -5.62 -8.24
C TYR A 39 -0.40 -6.18 -9.67
N TYR A 40 -0.54 -7.49 -9.78
CA TYR A 40 -0.66 -8.20 -11.04
C TYR A 40 -1.70 -9.30 -10.92
N TYR A 41 -2.30 -9.69 -12.04
CA TYR A 41 -3.18 -10.84 -12.09
C TYR A 41 -2.40 -12.13 -12.29
N LYS A 42 -2.73 -13.16 -11.50
CA LYS A 42 -2.25 -14.53 -11.68
C LYS A 42 -3.41 -15.48 -11.41
N ASP A 43 -3.74 -16.32 -12.39
CA ASP A 43 -4.83 -17.30 -12.30
C ASP A 43 -6.19 -16.66 -11.94
N GLY A 44 -6.44 -15.42 -12.41
CA GLY A 44 -7.66 -14.65 -12.11
C GLY A 44 -7.61 -13.86 -10.80
N ASP A 45 -6.61 -14.11 -9.94
CA ASP A 45 -6.45 -13.42 -8.66
C ASP A 45 -5.52 -12.21 -8.76
N LEU A 46 -5.90 -11.12 -8.09
CA LEU A 46 -5.04 -9.95 -7.93
C LEU A 46 -4.01 -10.20 -6.80
N LYS A 47 -2.73 -10.29 -7.15
CA LYS A 47 -1.62 -10.56 -6.21
C LYS A 47 -0.67 -9.35 -6.09
N PRO A 48 -0.09 -9.11 -4.90
CA PRO A 48 0.88 -8.02 -4.72
C PRO A 48 2.18 -8.31 -5.48
N GLY A 49 2.66 -7.35 -6.26
CA GLY A 49 3.91 -7.42 -7.00
C GLY A 49 5.13 -7.00 -6.17
N ARG A 50 6.32 -7.17 -6.76
CA ARG A 50 7.61 -6.76 -6.13
C ARG A 50 7.77 -5.24 -6.05
N LYS A 51 7.14 -4.49 -6.96
CA LYS A 51 7.23 -3.02 -7.00
C LYS A 51 6.26 -2.40 -6.00
N GLY A 52 6.78 -1.77 -4.96
CA GLY A 52 6.00 -1.09 -3.95
C GLY A 52 6.78 -0.91 -2.66
N ILE A 53 6.22 -0.14 -1.74
CA ILE A 53 6.81 0.15 -0.43
C ILE A 53 5.75 0.04 0.67
N ALA A 54 6.13 -0.55 1.79
CA ALA A 54 5.33 -0.54 3.02
C ALA A 54 5.90 0.53 3.95
N LEU A 55 5.14 1.59 4.17
CA LEU A 55 5.50 2.69 5.05
C LEU A 55 5.03 2.41 6.47
N THR A 56 5.82 2.79 7.47
CA THR A 56 5.32 2.89 8.84
C THR A 56 4.36 4.06 8.97
N VAL A 57 3.62 4.11 10.07
CA VAL A 57 2.74 5.25 10.38
C VAL A 57 3.54 6.56 10.49
N GLU A 58 4.77 6.52 11.04
CA GLU A 58 5.63 7.70 11.10
C GLU A 58 6.02 8.17 9.69
N GLN A 59 6.50 7.27 8.83
CA GLN A 59 6.88 7.62 7.46
C GLN A 59 5.71 8.16 6.64
N TRP A 60 4.50 7.62 6.83
CA TRP A 60 3.29 8.15 6.19
C TRP A 60 2.96 9.58 6.66
N ARG A 61 3.18 9.91 7.93
CA ARG A 61 2.99 11.27 8.44
C ARG A 61 3.98 12.25 7.82
N GLU A 62 5.26 11.88 7.75
CA GLU A 62 6.27 12.72 7.09
C GLU A 62 5.96 12.93 5.62
N LEU A 63 5.55 11.88 4.89
CA LEU A 63 5.11 12.02 3.50
C LEU A 63 3.99 13.07 3.37
N LYS A 64 2.99 13.02 4.26
CA LYS A 64 1.90 14.01 4.26
C LYS A 64 2.36 15.44 4.56
N ASN A 65 3.31 15.61 5.48
CA ASN A 65 3.86 16.92 5.82
C ASN A 65 4.56 17.55 4.61
N HIS A 66 5.16 16.74 3.74
CA HIS A 66 5.88 17.18 2.55
C HIS A 66 5.04 17.21 1.26
N ILE A 67 3.73 16.94 1.31
CA ILE A 67 2.90 16.95 0.09
C ILE A 67 3.01 18.29 -0.65
N SER A 68 2.94 19.42 0.06
CA SER A 68 3.04 20.73 -0.59
C SER A 68 4.41 20.96 -1.24
N ASP A 69 5.50 20.48 -0.62
CA ASP A 69 6.84 20.60 -1.19
C ASP A 69 6.95 19.74 -2.46
N ILE A 70 6.38 18.53 -2.42
CA ILE A 70 6.34 17.60 -3.57
C ILE A 70 5.50 18.19 -4.71
N ASP A 71 4.33 18.76 -4.42
CA ASP A 71 3.46 19.38 -5.41
C ASP A 71 4.17 20.56 -6.10
N ASN A 72 4.90 21.38 -5.34
CA ASN A 72 5.72 22.45 -5.90
C ASN A 72 6.82 21.91 -6.82
N LEU A 73 7.49 20.81 -6.46
CA LEU A 73 8.51 20.19 -7.30
C LEU A 73 7.93 19.65 -8.62
N ILE A 74 6.74 19.03 -8.59
CA ILE A 74 6.07 18.53 -9.80
C ILE A 74 5.76 19.69 -10.76
N ALA A 75 5.22 20.81 -10.23
CA ALA A 75 4.85 21.97 -11.03
C ALA A 75 6.05 22.74 -11.62
N LEU A 76 7.26 22.51 -11.11
CA LEU A 76 8.49 23.11 -11.67
C LEU A 76 9.02 22.36 -12.90
N ASP A 77 8.61 21.11 -13.10
CA ASP A 77 9.05 20.24 -14.19
C ASP A 77 8.09 20.24 -15.40
N ASP A 78 7.00 21.03 -15.36
CA ASP A 78 6.04 21.28 -16.45
C ASP A 78 6.39 22.56 -17.26
#